data_AF-A0A4P9ZMZ9-F1
#
_entry.id   AF-A0A4P9ZMZ9-F1
#
_cell.length_a   1.000
_cell.length_b   1.000
_cell.length_c   1.000
_cell.angle_alpha   90.00
_cell.angle_beta   90.00
_cell.angle_gamma   90.00
#
_symmetry.space_group_name_H-M   'P 1'
#
loop_
_entity.id
_entity.type
_entity.pdbx_description
1 polymer ?
#
loop_
_entity_poly.entity_id
_entity_poly.type
_entity_poly.pdbx_seq_one_letter_code
_entity_poly.pdbx_strand_id
1 'polypeptide(L)'
;CHYDLYVQLQPVSADINSNDLAELEEELRIPTGISTIAPPPLNAAIFMYSSTCGTLWTTEETPFLRGTKSEIYETKAIHFAVFSLIIGCIQVWLTIHQIDYALTPSSITKVSYWSICLQTLIDAYTLVFVLSFALISAHLFLPFVAAAFFTFTLASICEMRYLLIIWKVQQPESGGPVLNEGQITGTLYLHISAMFLAGLTLIYIAADAVTVFQTTLLRIMLTVLFSFWIPQIIRNAQRGSSHALSPRYLWGITATRLAYPLYALGCSESIFADQAPYPEVFHLVAYLGLQIGVLTLQDYLGPRFFLPARLIPPTYNYHPLLPPLDPEAAAGNDPSDGAARDCAI
;
A
#
# COMPACT_ATOMS: atom_id res chain seq x y z
N CYS A 1 -44.06 1.78 -20.82
CA CYS A 1 -44.37 0.50 -20.15
C CYS A 1 -44.01 0.64 -18.68
N HIS A 2 -44.95 0.38 -17.77
CA HIS A 2 -44.65 0.22 -16.34
C HIS A 2 -44.18 -1.22 -16.09
N TYR A 3 -43.05 -1.41 -15.43
CA TYR A 3 -42.50 -2.73 -15.14
C TYR A 3 -42.50 -2.98 -13.63
N ASP A 4 -43.13 -4.08 -13.22
CA ASP A 4 -43.10 -4.57 -11.86
C ASP A 4 -42.01 -5.64 -11.75
N LEU A 5 -41.07 -5.44 -10.84
CA LEU A 5 -39.96 -6.36 -10.57
C LEU A 5 -40.36 -7.32 -9.45
N TYR A 6 -40.33 -8.61 -9.75
CA TYR A 6 -40.54 -9.67 -8.76
C TYR A 6 -39.22 -10.42 -8.54
N VAL A 7 -38.85 -10.55 -7.26
CA VAL A 7 -37.67 -11.28 -6.83
C VAL A 7 -38.13 -12.37 -5.87
N GLN A 8 -37.82 -13.63 -6.19
CA GLN A 8 -38.18 -14.78 -5.37
C GLN A 8 -36.93 -15.57 -5.01
N LEU A 9 -36.70 -15.79 -3.71
CA LEU A 9 -35.66 -16.70 -3.23
C LEU A 9 -36.03 -18.14 -3.57
N GLN A 10 -35.07 -18.89 -4.09
CA GLN A 10 -35.22 -20.32 -4.31
C GLN A 10 -35.29 -21.07 -2.98
N PRO A 11 -36.08 -22.15 -2.92
CA PRO A 11 -36.13 -22.99 -1.72
C PRO A 11 -34.76 -23.63 -1.47
N VAL A 12 -34.42 -23.77 -0.19
CA VAL A 12 -33.24 -24.51 0.26
C VAL A 12 -33.37 -26.00 -0.14
N SER A 13 -32.25 -26.68 -0.38
CA SER A 13 -32.23 -28.10 -0.76
C SER A 13 -33.01 -28.97 0.22
N ALA A 14 -33.74 -29.96 -0.31
CA ALA A 14 -34.59 -30.86 0.48
C ALA A 14 -33.83 -31.68 1.55
N ASP A 15 -32.50 -31.76 1.44
CA ASP A 15 -31.63 -32.48 2.38
C ASP A 15 -31.41 -31.72 3.72
N ILE A 16 -31.78 -30.45 3.79
CA ILE A 16 -31.58 -29.60 4.98
C ILE A 16 -32.85 -29.58 5.84
N ASN A 17 -32.73 -30.01 7.09
CA ASN A 17 -33.82 -30.01 8.04
C ASN A 17 -34.15 -28.58 8.53
N SER A 18 -35.42 -28.31 8.83
CA SER A 18 -35.87 -26.99 9.28
C SER A 18 -35.27 -26.57 10.62
N ASN A 19 -35.04 -27.55 11.51
CA ASN A 19 -34.46 -27.29 12.83
C ASN A 19 -33.00 -26.85 12.72
N ASP A 20 -32.22 -27.54 11.89
CA ASP A 20 -30.81 -27.23 11.64
C ASP A 20 -30.66 -25.84 11.00
N LEU A 21 -31.62 -25.44 10.15
CA LEU A 21 -31.67 -24.10 9.57
C LEU A 21 -32.01 -23.02 10.62
N ALA A 22 -32.97 -23.30 11.51
CA ALA A 22 -33.32 -22.39 12.60
C ALA A 22 -32.15 -22.18 13.57
N GLU A 23 -31.42 -23.26 13.89
CA GLU A 23 -30.21 -23.20 14.71
C GLU A 23 -29.12 -22.35 14.05
N LEU A 24 -28.92 -22.50 12.73
CA LEU A 24 -28.02 -21.63 11.97
C LEU A 24 -28.48 -20.16 11.98
N GLU A 25 -29.78 -19.89 11.83
CA GLU A 25 -30.30 -18.51 11.84
C GLU A 25 -30.15 -17.82 13.20
N GLU A 26 -30.35 -18.57 14.28
CA GLU A 26 -30.15 -18.08 15.64
C GLU A 26 -28.67 -17.80 15.91
N GLU A 27 -27.78 -18.73 15.54
CA GLU A 27 -26.33 -18.56 15.68
C GLU A 27 -25.80 -17.37 14.86
N LEU A 28 -26.33 -17.12 13.66
CA LEU A 28 -25.93 -15.96 12.85
C LEU A 28 -26.39 -14.63 13.45
N ARG A 29 -27.51 -14.60 14.18
CA ARG A 29 -27.99 -13.40 14.88
C ARG A 29 -27.25 -13.16 16.19
N ILE A 30 -26.96 -14.23 16.92
CA ILE A 30 -26.33 -14.20 18.23
C ILE A 30 -25.21 -15.25 18.22
N PRO A 31 -23.97 -14.86 17.88
CA PRO A 31 -22.87 -15.82 17.77
C PRO A 31 -22.51 -16.40 19.14
N THR A 32 -22.80 -17.67 19.36
CA THR A 32 -22.44 -18.43 20.57
C THR A 32 -21.22 -19.33 20.36
N GLY A 33 -20.82 -19.56 19.10
CA GLY A 33 -19.68 -20.38 18.70
C GLY A 33 -20.00 -21.86 18.48
N ILE A 34 -21.27 -22.22 18.34
CA ILE A 34 -21.67 -23.60 18.05
C ILE A 34 -21.40 -23.96 16.58
N SER A 35 -21.07 -25.23 16.33
CA SER A 35 -20.88 -25.73 14.97
C SER A 35 -22.24 -26.03 14.34
N THR A 36 -22.64 -25.25 13.34
CA THR A 36 -23.90 -25.42 12.59
C THR A 36 -23.64 -25.96 11.17
N ILE A 37 -24.72 -26.18 10.41
CA ILE A 37 -24.62 -26.54 8.99
C ILE A 37 -23.96 -25.42 8.17
N ALA A 38 -23.31 -25.76 7.06
CA ALA A 38 -22.76 -24.76 6.15
C ALA A 38 -23.90 -23.87 5.58
N PRO A 39 -23.73 -22.54 5.52
CA PRO A 39 -24.77 -21.65 5.03
C PRO A 39 -25.15 -21.99 3.58
N PRO A 40 -26.43 -22.29 3.30
CA PRO A 40 -26.86 -22.59 1.93
C PRO A 40 -26.76 -21.33 1.05
N PRO A 41 -26.47 -21.49 -0.26
CA PRO A 41 -26.40 -20.35 -1.18
C PRO A 41 -27.78 -19.69 -1.33
N LEU A 42 -27.83 -18.36 -1.22
CA LEU A 42 -29.05 -17.60 -1.46
C LEU A 42 -29.18 -17.32 -2.95
N ASN A 43 -29.96 -18.14 -3.63
CA ASN A 43 -30.26 -17.98 -5.04
C ASN A 43 -31.61 -17.29 -5.20
N ALA A 44 -31.69 -16.26 -6.03
CA ALA A 44 -32.95 -15.60 -6.36
C ALA A 44 -33.25 -15.69 -7.86
N ALA A 45 -34.52 -15.97 -8.17
CA ALA A 45 -35.09 -15.81 -9.50
C ALA A 45 -35.70 -14.42 -9.61
N ILE A 46 -35.42 -13.74 -10.72
CA ILE A 46 -35.99 -12.43 -11.04
C ILE A 46 -36.82 -12.54 -12.32
N PHE A 47 -38.01 -11.96 -12.27
CA PHE A 47 -38.80 -11.68 -13.46
C PHE A 47 -39.38 -10.27 -13.40
N MET A 48 -39.44 -9.62 -14.55
CA MET A 48 -40.08 -8.31 -14.71
C MET A 48 -41.30 -8.45 -15.61
N TYR A 49 -42.44 -7.95 -15.16
CA TYR A 49 -43.70 -8.02 -15.89
C TYR A 49 -44.27 -6.61 -16.11
N SER A 50 -44.76 -6.34 -17.31
CA SER A 50 -45.52 -5.13 -17.60
C SER A 50 -46.97 -5.44 -17.91
N SER A 51 -47.88 -5.08 -17.01
CA SER A 51 -49.33 -5.15 -17.25
C SER A 51 -49.78 -4.23 -18.40
N THR A 52 -49.09 -3.11 -18.61
CA THR A 52 -49.41 -2.12 -19.66
C THR A 52 -48.98 -2.53 -21.06
N CYS A 53 -47.90 -3.30 -21.18
CA CYS A 53 -47.30 -3.66 -22.47
C CYS A 53 -47.36 -5.16 -22.77
N GLY A 54 -47.84 -5.99 -21.83
CA GLY A 54 -47.96 -7.44 -22.00
C GLY A 54 -46.63 -8.16 -22.17
N THR A 55 -45.52 -7.52 -21.79
CA THR A 55 -44.17 -8.07 -21.91
C THR A 55 -43.72 -8.67 -20.60
N LEU A 56 -43.15 -9.88 -20.68
CA LEU A 56 -42.51 -10.58 -19.58
C LEU A 56 -41.02 -10.74 -19.93
N TRP A 57 -40.17 -10.29 -19.02
CA TRP A 57 -38.73 -10.51 -19.09
C TRP A 57 -38.36 -11.52 -18.02
N THR A 58 -37.94 -12.70 -18.47
CA THR A 58 -37.38 -13.76 -17.64
C THR A 58 -35.97 -14.04 -18.11
N THR A 59 -35.07 -14.35 -17.18
CA THR A 59 -33.71 -14.76 -17.55
C THR A 59 -33.68 -16.27 -17.78
N GLU A 60 -33.01 -16.74 -18.85
CA GLU A 60 -32.95 -18.16 -19.21
C GLU A 60 -32.15 -19.02 -18.21
N GLU A 61 -31.25 -18.39 -17.43
CA GLU A 61 -30.44 -19.08 -16.43
C GLU A 61 -31.01 -18.88 -15.02
N THR A 62 -31.58 -19.94 -14.45
CA THR A 62 -31.87 -20.03 -13.01
C THR A 62 -30.76 -20.83 -12.34
N PRO A 63 -30.00 -20.27 -11.37
CA PRO A 63 -30.25 -19.00 -10.66
C PRO A 63 -29.56 -17.76 -11.27
N PHE A 64 -30.31 -16.66 -11.38
CA PHE A 64 -29.84 -15.38 -11.95
C PHE A 64 -29.06 -14.52 -10.96
N LEU A 65 -29.41 -14.57 -9.67
CA LEU A 65 -28.71 -13.84 -8.61
C LEU A 65 -28.26 -14.80 -7.53
N ARG A 66 -26.96 -14.78 -7.26
CA ARG A 66 -26.37 -15.39 -6.06
C ARG A 66 -26.08 -14.28 -5.06
N GLY A 67 -26.71 -14.34 -3.90
CA GLY A 67 -26.50 -13.43 -2.78
C GLY A 67 -25.77 -14.14 -1.64
N THR A 68 -25.14 -13.34 -0.79
CA THR A 68 -24.69 -13.79 0.53
C THR A 68 -25.54 -13.10 1.59
N LYS A 69 -25.77 -13.79 2.71
CA LYS A 69 -26.56 -13.24 3.83
C LYS A 69 -25.77 -12.10 4.48
N SER A 70 -26.46 -11.03 4.92
CA SER A 70 -25.85 -9.85 5.54
C SER A 70 -24.94 -10.20 6.72
N GLU A 71 -25.37 -11.08 7.60
CA GLU A 71 -24.65 -11.47 8.81
C GLU A 71 -23.33 -12.16 8.47
N ILE A 72 -23.31 -12.99 7.42
CA ILE A 72 -22.09 -13.64 6.92
C ILE A 72 -21.13 -12.60 6.32
N TYR A 73 -21.66 -11.64 5.57
CA TYR A 73 -20.88 -10.53 5.02
C TYR A 73 -20.25 -9.70 6.15
N GLU A 74 -21.00 -9.43 7.22
CA GLU A 74 -20.51 -8.71 8.39
C GLU A 74 -19.39 -9.47 9.11
N THR A 75 -19.53 -10.78 9.33
CA THR A 75 -18.45 -11.59 9.92
C THR A 75 -17.18 -11.54 9.07
N LYS A 76 -17.29 -11.67 7.74
CA LYS A 76 -16.15 -11.54 6.81
C LYS A 76 -15.51 -10.16 6.87
N ALA A 77 -16.33 -9.10 6.99
CA ALA A 77 -15.86 -7.73 7.14
C ALA A 77 -15.15 -7.49 8.47
N ILE A 78 -15.63 -8.09 9.56
CA ILE A 78 -14.95 -8.05 10.87
C ILE A 78 -13.58 -8.71 10.79
N HIS A 79 -13.46 -9.89 10.15
CA HIS A 79 -12.17 -10.54 9.94
C HIS A 79 -11.21 -9.67 9.14
N PHE A 80 -11.69 -9.00 8.08
CA PHE A 80 -10.88 -8.06 7.32
C PHE A 80 -10.44 -6.86 8.17
N ALA A 81 -11.30 -6.31 9.01
CA ALA A 81 -10.97 -5.20 9.90
C ALA A 81 -9.88 -5.58 10.91
N VAL A 82 -9.98 -6.77 11.53
CA VAL A 82 -8.94 -7.30 12.43
C VAL A 82 -7.62 -7.50 11.67
N PHE A 83 -7.67 -8.04 10.46
CA PHE A 83 -6.50 -8.16 9.60
C PHE A 83 -5.86 -6.79 9.30
N SER A 84 -6.65 -5.79 8.89
CA SER A 84 -6.16 -4.44 8.60
C SER A 84 -5.57 -3.75 9.83
N LEU A 85 -6.14 -3.98 11.02
CA LEU A 85 -5.59 -3.52 12.29
C LEU A 85 -4.19 -4.11 12.56
N ILE A 86 -4.04 -5.43 12.41
CA ILE A 86 -2.74 -6.11 12.62
C ILE A 86 -1.70 -5.56 11.63
N ILE A 87 -2.08 -5.43 10.37
CA ILE A 87 -1.20 -4.87 9.33
C ILE A 87 -0.81 -3.43 9.67
N GLY A 88 -1.76 -2.58 10.09
CA GLY A 88 -1.50 -1.22 10.52
C GLY A 88 -0.50 -1.14 11.68
N CYS A 89 -0.64 -1.99 12.70
CA CYS A 89 0.32 -2.09 13.80
C CYS A 89 1.74 -2.43 13.31
N ILE A 90 1.86 -3.40 12.40
CA ILE A 90 3.14 -3.81 11.82
C ILE A 90 3.75 -2.65 11.00
N GLN A 91 2.95 -1.96 10.20
CA GLN A 91 3.42 -0.83 9.39
C GLN A 91 3.89 0.35 10.24
N VAL A 92 3.19 0.66 11.34
CA VAL A 92 3.63 1.67 12.32
C VAL A 92 4.98 1.27 12.92
N TRP A 93 5.10 0.02 13.39
CA TRP A 93 6.35 -0.49 13.96
C TRP A 93 7.52 -0.42 12.97
N LEU A 94 7.32 -0.89 11.74
CA LEU A 94 8.32 -0.85 10.68
C LEU A 94 8.76 0.59 10.35
N THR A 95 7.81 1.52 10.28
CA THR A 95 8.08 2.92 9.93
C THR A 95 8.86 3.64 11.04
N ILE A 96 8.52 3.39 12.30
CA ILE A 96 9.29 3.91 13.44
C ILE A 96 10.74 3.40 13.37
N HIS A 97 10.92 2.09 13.18
CA HIS A 97 12.26 1.52 13.05
C HIS A 97 13.04 2.06 11.84
N GLN A 98 12.37 2.41 10.75
CA GLN A 98 13.00 3.04 9.60
C GLN A 98 13.45 4.48 9.90
N ILE A 99 12.65 5.25 10.66
CA ILE A 99 13.03 6.59 11.12
C ILE A 99 14.26 6.49 12.02
N ASP A 100 14.31 5.50 12.92
CA ASP A 100 15.47 5.25 13.79
C ASP A 100 16.71 4.79 13.02
N TYR A 101 16.54 3.96 11.98
CA TYR A 101 17.64 3.58 11.10
C TYR A 101 18.20 4.80 10.32
N ALA A 102 17.34 5.77 10.00
CA ALA A 102 17.68 6.98 9.28
C ALA A 102 17.92 8.20 10.19
N LEU A 103 18.45 8.02 11.41
CA LEU A 103 18.69 9.14 12.35
C LEU A 103 19.73 10.15 11.83
N THR A 104 20.69 9.73 11.01
CA THR A 104 21.76 10.61 10.52
C THR A 104 21.32 11.36 9.24
N PRO A 105 21.67 12.65 9.10
CA PRO A 105 21.34 13.42 7.90
C PRO A 105 21.95 12.82 6.62
N SER A 106 23.12 12.19 6.73
CA SER A 106 23.77 11.45 5.64
C SER A 106 22.96 10.25 5.15
N SER A 107 22.14 9.62 6.00
CA SER A 107 21.26 8.52 5.61
C SER A 107 19.96 9.05 5.00
N ILE A 108 19.39 10.11 5.57
CA ILE A 108 18.15 10.75 5.09
C ILE A 108 18.31 11.31 3.66
N THR A 109 19.48 11.86 3.33
CA THR A 109 19.76 12.34 1.95
C THR A 109 19.65 11.22 0.90
N LYS A 110 19.79 9.95 1.27
CA LYS A 110 19.65 8.82 0.34
C LYS A 110 18.20 8.42 0.08
N VAL A 111 17.29 8.73 1.02
CA VAL A 111 15.87 8.33 0.95
C VAL A 111 15.10 9.24 0.00
N SER A 112 14.23 8.67 -0.82
CA SER A 112 13.45 9.38 -1.82
C SER A 112 12.17 9.96 -1.21
N TYR A 113 12.04 11.28 -1.27
CA TYR A 113 10.84 12.01 -0.85
C TYR A 113 9.57 11.45 -1.50
N TRP A 114 9.60 11.25 -2.83
CA TRP A 114 8.45 10.77 -3.60
C TRP A 114 8.05 9.34 -3.27
N SER A 115 8.99 8.49 -2.84
CA SER A 115 8.68 7.12 -2.43
C SER A 115 7.82 7.11 -1.17
N ILE A 116 8.22 7.88 -0.15
CA ILE A 116 7.46 8.01 1.10
C ILE A 116 6.14 8.75 0.86
N CYS A 117 6.12 9.73 -0.05
CA CYS A 117 4.92 10.45 -0.41
C CYS A 117 3.84 9.55 -1.05
N LEU A 118 4.23 8.67 -1.98
CA LEU A 118 3.31 7.67 -2.56
C LEU A 118 2.81 6.66 -1.52
N GLN A 119 3.65 6.31 -0.53
CA GLN A 119 3.25 5.45 0.57
C GLN A 119 2.17 6.10 1.45
N THR A 120 2.34 7.37 1.79
CA THR A 120 1.33 8.17 2.51
C THR A 120 0.05 8.33 1.73
N LEU A 121 0.13 8.44 0.41
CA LEU A 121 -1.04 8.48 -0.45
C LEU A 121 -1.83 7.16 -0.39
N ILE A 122 -1.16 6.00 -0.43
CA ILE A 122 -1.81 4.69 -0.25
C ILE A 122 -2.50 4.60 1.12
N ASP A 123 -1.82 5.04 2.18
CA ASP A 123 -2.35 4.91 3.55
C ASP A 123 -3.53 5.88 3.79
N ALA A 124 -3.53 7.05 3.16
CA ALA A 124 -4.68 7.94 3.13
C ALA A 124 -5.89 7.31 2.42
N TYR A 125 -5.70 6.65 1.28
CA TYR A 125 -6.78 5.90 0.61
C TYR A 125 -7.28 4.73 1.44
N THR A 126 -6.36 4.00 2.09
CA THR A 126 -6.70 2.89 2.98
C THR A 126 -7.52 3.37 4.18
N LEU A 127 -7.16 4.50 4.77
CA LEU A 127 -7.91 5.14 5.86
C LEU A 127 -9.35 5.48 5.43
N VAL A 128 -9.53 6.11 4.26
CA VAL A 128 -10.87 6.44 3.76
C VAL A 128 -11.67 5.18 3.45
N PHE A 129 -11.05 4.15 2.89
CA PHE A 129 -11.69 2.87 2.65
C PHE A 129 -12.19 2.24 3.96
N VAL A 130 -11.33 2.09 4.97
CA VAL A 130 -11.67 1.51 6.28
C VAL A 130 -12.74 2.34 6.99
N LEU A 131 -12.66 3.67 6.96
CA LEU A 131 -13.70 4.55 7.52
C LEU A 131 -15.02 4.44 6.78
N SER A 132 -15.02 4.27 5.45
CA SER A 132 -16.24 4.08 4.67
C SER A 132 -16.96 2.80 5.08
N PHE A 133 -16.23 1.71 5.31
CA PHE A 133 -16.80 0.46 5.82
C PHE A 133 -17.34 0.58 7.24
N ALA A 134 -16.70 1.37 8.11
CA ALA A 134 -17.18 1.62 9.46
C ALA A 134 -18.58 2.26 9.50
N LEU A 135 -18.98 2.95 8.43
CA LEU A 135 -20.27 3.65 8.33
C LEU A 135 -21.39 2.80 7.72
N ILE A 136 -21.09 1.60 7.20
CA ILE A 136 -22.09 0.74 6.53
C ILE A 136 -23.11 0.17 7.54
N SER A 137 -22.63 -0.34 8.67
CA SER A 137 -23.50 -0.90 9.72
C SER A 137 -22.93 -0.67 11.12
N ALA A 138 -23.81 -0.65 12.12
CA ALA A 138 -23.43 -0.43 13.52
C ALA A 138 -22.52 -1.55 14.06
N HIS A 139 -22.69 -2.79 13.59
CA HIS A 139 -21.88 -3.94 13.98
C HIS A 139 -20.42 -3.83 13.48
N LEU A 140 -20.20 -3.15 12.34
CA LEU A 140 -18.88 -2.96 11.75
C LEU A 140 -18.12 -1.76 12.33
N PHE A 141 -18.81 -0.83 13.00
CA PHE A 141 -18.21 0.43 13.44
C PHE A 141 -16.96 0.24 14.31
N LEU A 142 -17.05 -0.54 15.40
CA LEU A 142 -15.97 -0.69 16.37
C LEU A 142 -14.67 -1.28 15.76
N PRO A 143 -14.68 -2.44 15.08
CA PRO A 143 -13.45 -3.03 14.54
C PRO A 143 -12.83 -2.18 13.43
N PHE A 144 -13.64 -1.55 12.56
CA PHE A 144 -13.11 -0.68 11.51
C PHE A 144 -12.56 0.65 12.05
N VAL A 145 -13.17 1.24 13.08
CA VAL A 145 -12.60 2.44 13.74
C VAL A 145 -11.26 2.13 14.41
N ALA A 146 -11.12 0.94 15.01
CA ALA A 146 -9.85 0.50 15.58
C ALA A 146 -8.76 0.34 14.51
N ALA A 147 -9.09 -0.26 13.36
CA ALA A 147 -8.17 -0.32 12.21
C ALA A 147 -7.84 1.09 11.67
N ALA A 148 -8.85 1.96 11.56
CA ALA A 148 -8.69 3.34 11.08
C ALA A 148 -7.73 4.13 11.98
N PHE A 149 -7.78 3.95 13.29
CA PHE A 149 -6.87 4.60 14.24
C PHE A 149 -5.39 4.33 13.92
N PHE A 150 -5.03 3.07 13.64
CA PHE A 150 -3.63 2.73 13.30
C PHE A 150 -3.23 3.26 11.93
N THR A 151 -4.10 3.17 10.92
CA THR A 151 -3.82 3.74 9.59
C THR A 151 -3.70 5.26 9.63
N PHE A 152 -4.52 5.94 10.45
CA PHE A 152 -4.43 7.37 10.67
C PHE A 152 -3.14 7.73 11.40
N THR A 153 -2.75 6.98 12.43
CA THR A 153 -1.49 7.18 13.15
C THR A 153 -0.29 7.03 12.22
N LEU A 154 -0.29 6.01 11.37
CA LEU A 154 0.74 5.79 10.37
C LEU A 154 0.86 6.99 9.41
N ALA A 155 -0.23 7.35 8.74
CA ALA A 155 -0.22 8.39 7.71
C ALA A 155 0.03 9.79 8.30
N SER A 156 -0.68 10.18 9.36
CA SER A 156 -0.67 11.56 9.88
C SER A 156 0.44 11.87 10.87
N ILE A 157 0.93 10.87 11.63
CA ILE A 157 1.94 11.08 12.67
C ILE A 157 3.29 10.56 12.20
N CYS A 158 3.39 9.26 11.86
CA CYS A 158 4.68 8.64 11.54
C CYS A 158 5.24 9.14 10.20
N GLU A 159 4.48 9.02 9.12
CA GLU A 159 4.95 9.34 7.78
C GLU A 159 5.08 10.84 7.54
N MET A 160 4.12 11.66 8.01
CA MET A 160 4.26 13.13 7.95
C MET A 160 5.52 13.61 8.67
N ARG A 161 5.82 13.08 9.85
CA ARG A 161 7.07 13.39 10.57
C ARG A 161 8.29 12.97 9.76
N TYR A 162 8.23 11.81 9.10
CA TYR A 162 9.34 11.35 8.27
C TYR A 162 9.55 12.25 7.05
N LEU A 163 8.48 12.63 6.35
CA LEU A 163 8.50 13.56 5.22
C LEU A 163 9.04 14.94 5.61
N LEU A 164 8.67 15.45 6.78
CA LEU A 164 9.21 16.70 7.32
C LEU A 164 10.73 16.64 7.50
N ILE A 165 11.23 15.56 8.09
CA ILE A 165 12.67 15.34 8.28
C ILE A 165 13.38 15.25 6.93
N ILE A 166 12.83 14.46 5.99
CA ILE A 166 13.39 14.29 4.64
C ILE A 166 13.45 15.64 3.90
N TRP A 167 12.35 16.38 3.86
CA TRP A 167 12.28 17.67 3.17
C TRP A 167 13.28 18.66 3.76
N LYS A 168 13.36 18.75 5.09
CA LYS A 168 14.27 19.68 5.77
C LYS A 168 15.73 19.39 5.43
N VAL A 169 16.13 18.12 5.40
CA VAL A 169 17.50 17.73 5.03
C VAL A 169 17.77 17.95 3.54
N GLN A 170 16.76 17.76 2.68
CA GLN A 170 16.89 17.89 1.22
C GLN A 170 16.65 19.31 0.70
N GLN A 171 16.25 20.25 1.55
CA GLN A 171 15.97 21.64 1.17
C GLN A 171 17.14 22.34 0.42
N PRO A 172 18.42 22.14 0.79
CA PRO A 172 19.53 22.71 0.03
C PRO A 172 19.62 22.18 -1.41
N GLU A 173 19.11 20.97 -1.67
CA GLU A 173 19.11 20.36 -3.01
C GLU A 173 18.13 21.07 -3.95
N SER A 174 17.02 21.60 -3.41
CA SER A 174 15.99 22.27 -4.19
C SER A 174 16.36 23.69 -4.64
N GLY A 175 17.45 24.27 -4.11
CA GLY A 175 17.91 25.62 -4.46
C GLY A 175 16.93 26.76 -4.15
N GLY A 176 15.86 26.47 -3.40
CA GLY A 176 14.80 27.42 -3.06
C GLY A 176 15.07 28.19 -1.76
N PRO A 177 14.19 29.12 -1.38
CA PRO A 177 14.30 29.85 -0.13
C PRO A 177 14.22 28.91 1.08
N VAL A 178 14.94 29.25 2.14
CA VAL A 178 14.87 28.54 3.43
C VAL A 178 13.53 28.88 4.09
N LEU A 179 12.64 27.90 4.09
CA LEU A 179 11.32 27.95 4.69
C LEU A 179 11.36 27.60 6.18
N ASN A 180 10.48 28.23 6.96
CA ASN A 180 10.23 27.87 8.35
C ASN A 180 9.48 26.54 8.45
N GLU A 181 9.60 25.85 9.59
CA GLU A 181 8.98 24.54 9.81
C GLU A 181 7.46 24.51 9.57
N GLY A 182 6.75 25.55 10.00
CA GLY A 182 5.31 25.69 9.74
C GLY A 182 4.97 25.83 8.26
N GLN A 183 5.82 26.52 7.47
CA GLN A 183 5.62 26.66 6.03
C GLN A 183 5.91 25.35 5.28
N ILE A 184 6.95 24.61 5.68
CA ILE A 184 7.25 23.28 5.14
C ILE A 184 6.06 22.35 5.42
N THR A 185 5.60 22.33 6.67
CA THR A 185 4.45 21.52 7.09
C THR A 185 3.20 21.84 6.27
N GLY A 186 2.84 23.13 6.15
CA GLY A 186 1.70 23.54 5.33
C GLY A 186 1.84 23.15 3.85
N THR A 187 3.04 23.28 3.28
CA THR A 187 3.33 22.90 1.88
C THR A 187 3.19 21.39 1.68
N LEU A 188 3.69 20.58 2.61
CA LEU A 188 3.57 19.12 2.57
C LEU A 188 2.10 18.69 2.63
N TYR A 189 1.33 19.22 3.58
CA TYR A 189 -0.09 18.91 3.68
C TYR A 189 -0.86 19.32 2.43
N LEU A 190 -0.60 20.51 1.89
CA LEU A 190 -1.25 20.97 0.66
C LEU A 190 -0.90 20.06 -0.52
N HIS A 191 0.37 19.67 -0.66
CA HIS A 191 0.82 18.78 -1.73
C HIS A 191 0.16 17.40 -1.63
N ILE A 192 0.21 16.77 -0.46
CA ILE A 192 -0.40 15.45 -0.23
C ILE A 192 -1.91 15.51 -0.41
N SER A 193 -2.58 16.53 0.13
CA SER A 193 -4.02 16.71 -0.03
C SER A 193 -4.41 16.94 -1.49
N ALA A 194 -3.62 17.69 -2.25
CA ALA A 194 -3.86 17.90 -3.68
C ALA A 194 -3.71 16.59 -4.48
N MET A 195 -2.68 15.79 -4.20
CA MET A 195 -2.51 14.46 -4.82
C MET A 195 -3.65 13.51 -4.45
N PHE A 196 -4.07 13.52 -3.19
CA PHE A 196 -5.18 12.73 -2.69
C PHE A 196 -6.50 13.08 -3.39
N LEU A 197 -6.84 14.37 -3.45
CA LEU A 197 -8.03 14.86 -4.14
C LEU A 197 -7.97 14.58 -5.65
N ALA A 198 -6.82 14.78 -6.30
CA ALA A 198 -6.65 14.48 -7.72
C ALA A 198 -6.84 12.99 -8.02
N GLY A 199 -6.39 12.09 -7.14
CA GLY A 199 -6.66 10.67 -7.32
C GLY A 199 -8.13 10.32 -7.03
N LEU A 200 -8.79 10.94 -6.04
CA LEU A 200 -10.23 10.73 -5.81
C LEU A 200 -11.07 11.18 -7.02
N THR A 201 -10.75 12.33 -7.63
CA THR A 201 -11.45 12.79 -8.83
C THR A 201 -11.22 11.85 -10.00
N LEU A 202 -10.03 11.28 -10.14
CA LEU A 202 -9.72 10.32 -11.20
C LEU A 202 -10.43 8.96 -10.97
N ILE A 203 -10.56 8.51 -9.72
CA ILE A 203 -11.39 7.34 -9.37
C ILE A 203 -12.86 7.61 -9.69
N TYR A 204 -13.37 8.80 -9.37
CA TYR A 204 -14.75 9.19 -9.68
C TYR A 204 -15.01 9.22 -11.19
N ILE A 205 -14.10 9.81 -11.98
CA ILE A 205 -14.17 9.79 -13.45
C ILE A 205 -14.14 8.36 -13.98
N ALA A 206 -13.32 7.48 -13.39
CA ALA A 206 -13.27 6.07 -13.77
C ALA A 206 -14.60 5.35 -13.50
N ALA A 207 -15.28 5.70 -12.41
CA ALA A 207 -16.54 5.07 -12.01
C ALA A 207 -17.72 5.39 -12.95
N ASP A 208 -17.70 6.56 -13.59
CA ASP A 208 -18.74 6.99 -14.54
C ASP A 208 -18.44 6.59 -16.00
N ALA A 209 -17.24 6.06 -16.26
CA ALA A 209 -16.79 5.76 -17.61
C ALA A 209 -17.31 4.41 -18.15
N VAL A 210 -17.26 4.26 -19.48
CA VAL A 210 -17.56 2.99 -20.17
C VAL A 210 -16.68 1.87 -19.60
N THR A 211 -17.24 0.67 -19.42
CA THR A 211 -16.62 -0.49 -18.75
C THR A 211 -15.18 -0.81 -19.17
N VAL A 212 -14.86 -0.71 -20.47
CA VAL A 212 -13.49 -0.92 -20.98
C VAL A 212 -12.53 0.19 -20.53
N PHE A 213 -12.98 1.44 -20.56
CA PHE A 213 -12.19 2.58 -20.10
C PHE A 213 -12.02 2.56 -18.58
N GLN A 214 -13.09 2.25 -17.83
CA GLN A 214 -13.07 2.08 -16.38
C GLN A 214 -12.01 1.06 -15.96
N THR A 215 -12.05 -0.16 -16.52
CA THR A 215 -11.10 -1.23 -16.15
C THR A 215 -9.67 -0.88 -16.52
N THR A 216 -9.43 -0.24 -17.67
CA THR A 216 -8.08 0.18 -18.08
C THR A 216 -7.54 1.30 -17.18
N LEU A 217 -8.36 2.31 -16.88
CA LEU A 217 -7.96 3.44 -16.06
C LEU A 217 -7.65 3.01 -14.63
N LEU A 218 -8.47 2.16 -14.03
CA LEU A 218 -8.24 1.61 -12.68
C LEU A 218 -6.95 0.79 -12.61
N ARG A 219 -6.62 0.00 -13.63
CA ARG A 219 -5.34 -0.74 -13.69
C ARG A 219 -4.14 0.19 -13.75
N ILE A 220 -4.23 1.27 -14.55
CA ILE A 220 -3.17 2.28 -14.63
C ILE A 220 -3.00 2.97 -13.28
N MET A 221 -4.11 3.42 -12.66
CA MET A 221 -4.07 4.04 -11.33
C MET A 221 -3.41 3.13 -10.29
N LEU A 222 -3.85 1.87 -10.23
CA LEU A 222 -3.32 0.89 -9.29
C LEU A 222 -1.82 0.67 -9.51
N THR A 223 -1.39 0.54 -10.76
CA THR A 223 0.04 0.36 -11.10
C THR A 223 0.86 1.57 -10.67
N VAL A 224 0.39 2.80 -10.95
CA VAL A 224 1.07 4.04 -10.54
C VAL A 224 1.16 4.12 -9.01
N LEU A 225 0.07 3.83 -8.31
CA LEU A 225 0.02 3.88 -6.85
C LEU A 225 0.99 2.85 -6.24
N PHE A 226 1.04 1.63 -6.77
CA PHE A 226 1.97 0.57 -6.36
C PHE A 226 3.39 0.72 -6.93
N SER A 227 3.71 1.83 -7.58
CA SER A 227 5.08 2.17 -8.03
C SER A 227 5.90 2.88 -6.96
N PHE A 228 5.50 2.78 -5.68
CA PHE A 228 6.08 3.55 -4.59
C PHE A 228 7.58 3.28 -4.34
N TRP A 229 8.16 2.19 -4.84
CA TRP A 229 9.62 1.97 -4.77
C TRP A 229 10.39 2.54 -5.96
N ILE A 230 9.75 2.83 -7.09
CA ILE A 230 10.41 3.34 -8.29
C ILE A 230 11.15 4.66 -8.03
N PRO A 231 10.57 5.65 -7.32
CA PRO A 231 11.31 6.87 -6.99
C PRO A 231 12.56 6.61 -6.13
N GLN A 232 12.60 5.54 -5.34
CA GLN A 232 13.77 5.15 -4.58
C GLN A 232 14.85 4.55 -5.48
N ILE A 233 14.46 3.68 -6.42
CA ILE A 233 15.38 3.08 -7.41
C ILE A 233 16.09 4.18 -8.21
N ILE A 234 15.31 5.18 -8.66
CA ILE A 234 15.82 6.33 -9.41
C ILE A 234 16.78 7.14 -8.54
N ARG A 235 16.42 7.45 -7.29
CA ARG A 235 17.28 8.23 -6.39
C ARG A 235 18.59 7.51 -6.09
N ASN A 236 18.55 6.19 -5.83
CA ASN A 236 19.74 5.37 -5.60
C ASN A 236 20.69 5.43 -6.81
N ALA A 237 20.16 5.31 -8.03
CA ALA A 237 20.94 5.36 -9.25
C ALA A 237 21.58 6.75 -9.49
N GLN A 238 20.80 7.82 -9.29
CA GLN A 238 21.29 9.20 -9.42
C GLN A 238 22.39 9.51 -8.42
N ARG A 239 22.16 9.25 -7.13
CA ARG A 239 23.09 9.56 -6.03
C ARG A 239 24.27 8.58 -5.94
N GLY A 240 24.19 7.40 -6.56
CA GLY A 240 25.19 6.37 -6.39
C GLY A 240 25.25 5.84 -4.96
N SER A 241 24.12 5.86 -4.24
CA SER A 241 24.02 5.45 -2.84
C SER A 241 23.28 4.12 -2.69
N SER A 242 23.82 3.21 -1.88
CA SER A 242 23.14 1.99 -1.40
C SER A 242 22.74 2.11 0.08
N HIS A 243 21.90 1.18 0.52
CA HIS A 243 21.44 1.01 1.91
C HIS A 243 20.69 2.23 2.47
N ALA A 244 19.93 2.91 1.62
CA ALA A 244 19.07 4.04 2.02
C ALA A 244 17.94 3.60 2.96
N LEU A 245 17.42 2.39 2.75
CA LEU A 245 16.33 1.81 3.50
C LEU A 245 16.83 0.61 4.29
N SER A 246 16.29 0.39 5.48
CA SER A 246 16.59 -0.83 6.21
C SER A 246 15.96 -2.03 5.47
N PRO A 247 16.66 -3.17 5.35
CA PRO A 247 16.12 -4.36 4.69
C PRO A 247 14.81 -4.84 5.33
N ARG A 248 14.69 -4.74 6.66
CA ARG A 248 13.48 -5.10 7.41
C ARG A 248 12.29 -4.24 6.99
N TYR A 249 12.49 -2.93 6.84
CA TYR A 249 11.46 -2.01 6.36
C TYR A 249 11.09 -2.30 4.90
N LEU A 250 12.07 -2.47 4.02
CA LEU A 250 11.85 -2.75 2.59
C LEU A 250 10.98 -3.99 2.38
N TRP A 251 11.36 -5.12 2.97
CA TRP A 251 10.62 -6.37 2.85
C TRP A 251 9.30 -6.33 3.63
N GLY A 252 9.30 -5.78 4.84
CA GLY A 252 8.11 -5.71 5.69
C GLY A 252 7.00 -4.82 5.12
N ILE A 253 7.32 -3.62 4.63
CA ILE A 253 6.34 -2.72 4.02
C ILE A 253 5.81 -3.32 2.71
N THR A 254 6.67 -3.92 1.90
CA THR A 254 6.21 -4.56 0.65
C THR A 254 5.28 -5.72 0.95
N ALA A 255 5.62 -6.58 1.91
CA ALA A 255 4.79 -7.72 2.29
C ALA A 255 3.44 -7.29 2.87
N THR A 256 3.44 -6.32 3.79
CA THR A 256 2.20 -5.80 4.40
C THR A 256 1.30 -5.10 3.39
N ARG A 257 1.85 -4.32 2.46
CA ARG A 257 1.07 -3.67 1.39
C ARG A 257 0.55 -4.66 0.35
N LEU A 258 1.29 -5.74 0.07
CA LEU A 258 0.83 -6.82 -0.80
C LEU A 258 -0.22 -7.71 -0.12
N ALA A 259 -0.23 -7.78 1.22
CA ALA A 259 -1.21 -8.56 1.96
C ALA A 259 -2.65 -8.08 1.75
N TYR A 260 -2.88 -6.76 1.58
CA TYR A 260 -4.21 -6.20 1.26
C TYR A 260 -4.82 -6.75 -0.04
N PRO A 261 -4.18 -6.61 -1.22
CA PRO A 261 -4.71 -7.15 -2.47
C PRO A 261 -4.75 -8.69 -2.47
N LEU A 262 -3.81 -9.36 -1.81
CA LEU A 262 -3.85 -10.82 -1.66
C LEU A 262 -5.03 -11.28 -0.81
N TYR A 263 -5.33 -10.59 0.29
CA TYR A 263 -6.53 -10.86 1.07
C TYR A 263 -7.76 -10.62 0.19
N ALA A 264 -7.91 -9.42 -0.37
CA ALA A 264 -9.09 -9.05 -1.15
C ALA A 264 -9.40 -10.01 -2.32
N LEU A 265 -8.37 -10.46 -3.05
CA LEU A 265 -8.55 -11.16 -4.33
C LEU A 265 -8.14 -12.65 -4.31
N GLY A 266 -7.35 -13.08 -3.32
CA GLY A 266 -6.78 -14.44 -3.27
C GLY A 266 -7.44 -15.39 -2.28
N CYS A 267 -8.15 -14.88 -1.26
CA CYS A 267 -8.79 -15.73 -0.26
C CYS A 267 -10.27 -15.95 -0.60
N SER A 268 -10.71 -17.22 -0.63
CA SER A 268 -12.11 -17.61 -0.88
C SER A 268 -13.07 -17.11 0.21
N GLU A 269 -12.55 -16.76 1.39
CA GLU A 269 -13.34 -16.20 2.48
C GLU A 269 -13.47 -14.67 2.42
N SER A 270 -12.78 -14.02 1.48
CA SER A 270 -12.80 -12.57 1.39
C SER A 270 -14.16 -12.01 0.99
N ILE A 271 -14.38 -10.77 1.42
CA ILE A 271 -15.57 -9.97 1.10
C ILE A 271 -15.80 -9.90 -0.42
N PHE A 272 -14.72 -9.90 -1.21
CA PHE A 272 -14.73 -9.78 -2.66
C PHE A 272 -14.54 -11.10 -3.42
N ALA A 273 -14.65 -12.25 -2.74
CA ALA A 273 -14.33 -13.57 -3.31
C ALA A 273 -15.15 -13.89 -4.58
N ASP A 274 -16.40 -13.42 -4.68
CA ASP A 274 -17.27 -13.67 -5.83
C ASP A 274 -16.95 -12.80 -7.07
N GLN A 275 -16.06 -11.81 -6.95
CA GLN A 275 -15.79 -10.80 -7.99
C GLN A 275 -14.32 -10.75 -8.45
N ALA A 276 -13.42 -11.59 -7.93
CA ALA A 276 -11.99 -11.42 -8.11
C ALA A 276 -11.46 -11.89 -9.49
N PRO A 277 -10.94 -11.00 -10.35
CA PRO A 277 -10.14 -11.41 -11.50
C PRO A 277 -8.74 -11.81 -11.02
N TYR A 278 -8.50 -13.11 -10.86
CA TYR A 278 -7.19 -13.71 -10.55
C TYR A 278 -5.96 -13.12 -11.29
N PRO A 279 -5.98 -12.73 -12.58
CA PRO A 279 -4.78 -12.24 -13.26
C PRO A 279 -4.17 -10.94 -12.69
N GLU A 280 -4.99 -10.04 -12.14
CA GLU A 280 -4.49 -8.73 -11.66
C GLU A 280 -3.58 -8.86 -10.43
N VAL A 281 -3.88 -9.85 -9.57
CA VAL A 281 -3.07 -10.14 -8.38
C VAL A 281 -1.68 -10.58 -8.79
N PHE A 282 -1.57 -11.50 -9.74
CA PHE A 282 -0.27 -12.01 -10.20
C PHE A 282 0.56 -10.90 -10.86
N HIS A 283 -0.07 -10.03 -11.64
CA HIS A 283 0.61 -8.85 -12.19
C HIS A 283 1.19 -7.98 -11.07
N LEU A 284 0.41 -7.67 -10.03
CA LEU A 284 0.86 -6.83 -8.93
C LEU A 284 1.99 -7.48 -8.11
N VAL A 285 1.89 -8.77 -7.82
CA VAL A 285 2.92 -9.55 -7.12
C VAL A 285 4.22 -9.53 -7.92
N ALA A 286 4.16 -9.82 -9.23
CA ALA A 286 5.33 -9.80 -10.10
C ALA A 286 5.94 -8.39 -10.20
N TYR A 287 5.09 -7.36 -10.30
CA TYR A 287 5.52 -5.97 -10.40
C TYR A 287 6.24 -5.47 -9.14
N LEU A 288 5.68 -5.72 -7.96
CA LEU A 288 6.33 -5.38 -6.69
C LEU A 288 7.57 -6.24 -6.44
N GLY A 289 7.52 -7.52 -6.79
CA GLY A 289 8.66 -8.44 -6.72
C GLY A 289 9.84 -7.94 -7.55
N LEU A 290 9.58 -7.42 -8.75
CA LEU A 290 10.60 -6.79 -9.58
C LEU A 290 11.17 -5.52 -8.93
N GLN A 291 10.33 -4.65 -8.38
CA GLN A 291 10.78 -3.42 -7.72
C GLN A 291 11.72 -3.69 -6.54
N ILE A 292 11.35 -4.59 -5.63
CA ILE A 292 12.21 -4.95 -4.49
C ILE A 292 13.44 -5.75 -4.93
N GLY A 293 13.32 -6.57 -5.98
CA GLY A 293 14.44 -7.27 -6.59
C GLY A 293 15.49 -6.30 -7.12
N VAL A 294 15.07 -5.23 -7.79
CA VAL A 294 15.99 -4.17 -8.26
C VAL A 294 16.61 -3.42 -7.09
N LEU A 295 15.84 -3.03 -6.07
CA LEU A 295 16.38 -2.32 -4.89
C LEU A 295 17.41 -3.17 -4.12
N THR A 296 17.13 -4.45 -3.91
CA THR A 296 18.07 -5.36 -3.27
C THR A 296 19.31 -5.58 -4.13
N LEU A 297 19.15 -5.66 -5.45
CA LEU A 297 20.29 -5.77 -6.37
C LEU A 297 21.16 -4.50 -6.39
N GLN A 298 20.55 -3.31 -6.26
CA GLN A 298 21.28 -2.05 -6.08
C GLN A 298 22.11 -2.02 -4.79
N ASP A 299 21.67 -2.73 -3.74
CA ASP A 299 22.42 -2.85 -2.49
C ASP A 299 23.61 -3.83 -2.60
N TYR A 300 23.50 -4.92 -3.38
CA TYR A 300 24.55 -5.93 -3.53
C TYR A 300 25.56 -5.64 -4.65
N LEU A 301 25.09 -5.31 -5.87
CA LEU A 301 25.93 -5.06 -7.04
C LEU A 301 26.31 -3.59 -7.21
N GLY A 302 25.72 -2.73 -6.39
CA GLY A 302 25.91 -1.30 -6.40
C GLY A 302 24.79 -0.55 -7.15
N PRO A 303 24.59 0.75 -6.85
CA PRO A 303 23.37 1.46 -7.22
C PRO A 303 23.14 1.69 -8.71
N ARG A 304 24.21 1.55 -9.51
CA ARG A 304 24.27 1.84 -10.95
C ARG A 304 24.53 0.60 -11.81
N PHE A 305 24.32 -0.61 -11.28
CA PHE A 305 24.67 -1.87 -11.95
C PHE A 305 24.03 -2.03 -13.35
N PHE A 306 22.85 -1.43 -13.57
CA PHE A 306 22.10 -1.51 -14.83
C PHE A 306 22.38 -0.34 -15.79
N LEU A 307 23.14 0.68 -15.38
CA LEU A 307 23.42 1.86 -16.21
C LEU A 307 24.73 1.69 -16.99
N PRO A 308 24.74 1.93 -18.31
CA PRO A 308 25.98 1.94 -19.08
C PRO A 308 26.88 3.11 -18.63
N ALA A 309 28.20 2.89 -18.62
CA ALA A 309 29.20 3.84 -18.13
C ALA A 309 29.10 5.26 -18.75
N ARG A 310 28.51 5.38 -19.95
CA ARG A 310 28.31 6.65 -20.66
C ARG A 310 27.26 7.58 -20.02
N LEU A 311 26.33 7.04 -19.23
CA LEU A 311 25.26 7.81 -18.58
C LEU A 311 25.59 8.19 -17.13
N ILE A 312 26.77 7.79 -16.64
CA ILE A 312 27.18 8.02 -15.26
C ILE A 312 27.83 9.41 -15.18
N PRO A 313 27.30 10.35 -14.35
CA PRO A 313 27.94 11.64 -14.17
C PRO A 313 29.34 11.46 -13.56
N PRO A 314 30.34 12.27 -13.98
CA PRO A 314 31.71 12.17 -13.46
C PRO A 314 31.71 12.38 -11.95
N THR A 315 32.34 11.45 -11.23
CA THR A 315 32.42 11.52 -9.76
C THR A 315 33.50 12.54 -9.41
N TYR A 316 33.12 13.65 -8.77
CA TYR A 316 34.08 14.66 -8.32
C TYR A 316 35.01 14.05 -7.27
N ASN A 317 36.32 14.12 -7.52
CA ASN A 317 37.30 13.70 -6.55
C ASN A 317 37.50 14.83 -5.52
N TYR A 318 36.93 14.66 -4.34
CA TYR A 318 37.07 15.62 -3.23
C TYR A 318 38.41 15.50 -2.50
N HIS A 319 39.30 14.61 -2.93
CA HIS A 319 40.63 14.54 -2.32
C HIS A 319 41.39 15.85 -2.62
N PRO A 320 41.86 16.54 -1.56
CA PRO A 320 42.81 17.63 -1.74
C PRO A 320 43.99 17.11 -2.56
N LEU A 321 44.41 17.86 -3.56
CA LEU A 321 45.66 17.57 -4.25
C LEU A 321 46.76 17.57 -3.19
N LEU A 322 47.46 16.44 -3.04
CA LEU A 322 48.57 16.35 -2.10
C LEU A 322 49.54 17.50 -2.44
N PRO A 323 49.97 18.29 -1.44
CA PRO A 323 51.06 19.23 -1.64
C PRO A 323 52.25 18.48 -2.27
N PRO A 324 52.98 19.10 -3.21
CA PRO A 324 54.23 18.50 -3.68
C PRO A 324 55.08 18.17 -2.46
N LEU A 325 55.69 16.98 -2.46
CA LEU A 325 56.58 16.51 -1.39
C LEU A 325 57.55 17.63 -1.02
N ASP A 326 57.48 18.09 0.22
CA ASP A 326 58.41 19.07 0.76
C ASP A 326 59.82 18.46 0.69
N PRO A 327 60.81 19.11 0.05
CA PRO A 327 62.17 18.59 -0.03
C PRO A 327 62.82 18.31 1.34
N GLU A 328 62.32 18.92 2.42
CA GLU A 328 62.73 18.61 3.80
C GLU A 328 62.31 17.21 4.28
N ALA A 329 61.19 16.67 3.79
CA ALA A 329 60.75 15.30 4.10
C ALA A 329 61.56 14.22 3.36
N ALA A 330 62.15 14.56 2.21
CA ALA A 330 63.05 13.68 1.45
C ALA A 330 64.50 13.71 1.97
N ALA A 331 64.89 14.79 2.66
CA ALA A 331 66.23 14.97 3.21
C ALA A 331 66.43 14.37 4.62
N GLY A 332 65.38 13.83 5.25
CA GLY A 332 65.43 13.29 6.60
C GLY A 332 65.83 11.81 6.74
N ASN A 333 66.02 11.07 5.64
CA ASN A 333 66.48 9.68 5.70
C ASN A 333 68.01 9.60 5.60
N ASP A 334 68.69 10.03 6.66
CA ASP A 334 70.03 9.55 6.98
C ASP A 334 69.89 8.14 7.61
N PRO A 335 70.62 7.08 7.19
CA PRO A 335 70.35 5.69 7.59
C PRO A 335 70.70 5.33 9.06
N SER A 336 70.85 6.31 9.95
CA SER A 336 71.53 6.09 11.24
C SER A 336 70.71 6.38 12.50
N ASP A 337 69.38 6.42 12.46
CA ASP A 337 68.62 6.51 13.72
C ASP A 337 67.39 5.58 13.74
N GLY A 338 67.55 4.47 14.46
CA GLY A 338 66.46 3.58 14.81
C GLY A 338 65.73 4.11 16.03
N ALA A 339 64.47 4.52 15.87
CA ALA A 339 63.52 4.54 16.96
C ALA A 339 62.09 4.46 16.43
N ALA A 340 61.39 3.41 16.84
CA ALA A 340 59.95 3.27 16.67
C ALA A 340 59.23 4.50 17.21
N ARG A 341 58.28 5.04 16.43
CA ARG A 341 57.22 5.91 16.95
C ARG A 341 55.88 5.37 16.51
N ASP A 342 55.31 4.57 17.40
CA ASP A 342 53.86 4.40 17.52
C ASP A 342 53.20 5.79 17.54
N CYS A 343 52.14 5.97 16.76
CA CYS A 343 51.13 6.98 16.99
C CYS A 343 49.76 6.39 16.64
N ALA A 344 49.15 5.76 17.65
CA ALA A 344 47.71 5.80 17.83
C ALA A 344 47.34 7.13 18.52
N ILE A 345 46.27 7.77 18.06
CA ILE A 345 45.05 8.13 18.81
C ILE A 345 43.99 8.47 17.76
#